data_AF-A0A956PLZ6-F1
#
_entry.id   AF-A0A956PLZ6-F1
#
_cell.length_a   1.000
_cell.length_b   1.000
_cell.length_c   1.000
_cell.angle_alpha   90.00
_cell.angle_beta   90.00
_cell.angle_gamma   90.00
#
_symmetry.space_group_name_H-M   'P 1'
#
loop_
_entity.id
_entity.type
_entity.pdbx_description
1 polymer ?
#
loop_
_entity_poly.entity_id
_entity_poly.type
_entity_poly.pdbx_seq_one_letter_code
_entity_poly.pdbx_strand_id
1 'polypeptide(L)'
;TTLLEAFMASEKGSSTKKRYRQVAINSILLAAKILRIPPSLFPKKMQRVLETWTVPMLWMFVKSMGTRLYMDQPCWFKARDFESKCEVDEPYRLTSEQLRLFYQDGFIGPLTAMPEEEMVALRDELMAELGRESKIFGSKTVRDRHLDSPAIMELFERPAITEALAQLLGPDILIWRSQFFNQEPGAPPIAWHQASTYMVEDYKRPILEPENTSELFQLTVWIALDEANVENGCVHFVRGTHDSIRTIRVGGKDKFYNLNYQIEFEPDPKDIVPMELKPGQFVIFSERCVHGSPGNRSADKRRCGINFRAITPTTRVYRGQDSHYAMHLNEKWDLKNWGVVVLRGEDQVGHNKIFRLPQPTH
;
A
#
# COMPACT_ATOMS: atom_id res chain seq x y z
N THR A 1 -14.45 8.25 -21.76
CA THR A 1 -14.87 7.60 -20.52
C THR A 1 -14.01 6.39 -20.30
N THR A 2 -12.97 6.53 -19.47
CA THR A 2 -12.30 5.39 -18.83
C THR A 2 -13.33 4.61 -18.01
N LEU A 3 -13.06 3.34 -17.69
CA LEU A 3 -13.94 2.57 -16.80
C LEU A 3 -14.17 3.33 -15.49
N LEU A 4 -13.12 3.88 -14.87
CA LEU A 4 -13.25 4.76 -13.71
C LEU A 4 -14.13 6.00 -13.97
N GLU A 5 -13.98 6.72 -15.10
CA GLU A 5 -14.88 7.85 -15.42
C GLU A 5 -16.35 7.41 -15.64
N ALA A 6 -16.57 6.20 -16.15
CA ALA A 6 -17.90 5.63 -16.34
C ALA A 6 -18.50 5.13 -15.01
N PHE A 7 -17.65 4.70 -14.09
CA PHE A 7 -17.93 4.32 -12.71
C PHE A 7 -18.24 5.53 -11.81
N MET A 8 -17.40 6.55 -11.85
CA MET A 8 -17.58 7.84 -11.16
C MET A 8 -18.83 8.58 -11.66
N ALA A 9 -19.21 8.37 -12.93
CA ALA A 9 -20.48 8.86 -13.43
C ALA A 9 -21.66 8.21 -12.68
N SER A 10 -21.58 6.92 -12.31
CA SER A 10 -22.63 6.19 -11.58
C SER A 10 -22.95 6.79 -10.20
N GLU A 11 -21.97 7.40 -9.53
CA GLU A 11 -22.19 8.16 -8.28
C GLU A 11 -22.87 9.51 -8.51
N LYS A 12 -22.61 10.19 -9.63
CA LYS A 12 -23.18 11.50 -9.96
C LYS A 12 -24.51 11.41 -10.72
N GLY A 13 -25.38 10.47 -10.36
CA GLY A 13 -26.71 10.32 -10.98
C GLY A 13 -26.71 9.87 -12.45
N SER A 14 -25.65 9.19 -12.91
CA SER A 14 -25.62 8.59 -14.25
C SER A 14 -26.74 7.57 -14.42
N SER A 15 -27.61 7.83 -15.41
CA SER A 15 -28.74 6.96 -15.74
C SER A 15 -28.33 5.48 -15.84
N THR A 16 -29.19 4.59 -15.32
CA THR A 16 -29.05 3.12 -15.33
C THR A 16 -28.58 2.57 -16.69
N LYS A 17 -28.93 3.27 -17.78
CA LYS A 17 -28.49 3.00 -19.16
C LYS A 17 -26.97 3.00 -19.34
N LYS A 18 -26.23 3.94 -18.72
CA LYS A 18 -24.75 3.99 -18.78
C LYS A 18 -24.12 2.78 -18.08
N ARG A 19 -24.64 2.39 -16.92
CA ARG A 19 -24.17 1.20 -16.19
C ARG A 19 -24.39 -0.08 -17.02
N TYR A 20 -25.59 -0.29 -17.56
CA TYR A 20 -25.87 -1.46 -18.40
C TYR A 20 -24.99 -1.51 -19.66
N ARG A 21 -24.74 -0.37 -20.30
CA ARG A 21 -23.79 -0.30 -21.42
C ARG A 21 -22.39 -0.75 -20.99
N GLN A 22 -21.95 -0.35 -19.80
CA GLN A 22 -20.63 -0.74 -19.29
C GLN A 22 -20.58 -2.22 -18.90
N VAL A 23 -21.65 -2.78 -18.34
CA VAL A 23 -21.77 -4.23 -18.11
C VAL A 23 -21.64 -4.98 -19.43
N ALA A 24 -22.39 -4.59 -20.47
CA ALA A 24 -22.31 -5.23 -21.79
C ALA A 24 -20.90 -5.17 -22.39
N ILE A 25 -20.24 -4.00 -22.31
CA ILE A 25 -18.84 -3.86 -22.77
C ILE A 25 -17.92 -4.82 -22.00
N ASN A 26 -18.00 -4.85 -20.67
CA ASN A 26 -17.12 -5.71 -19.88
C ASN A 26 -17.45 -7.20 -20.04
N SER A 27 -18.69 -7.58 -20.39
CA SER A 27 -19.02 -8.95 -20.76
C SER A 27 -18.27 -9.38 -22.02
N ILE A 28 -18.15 -8.50 -23.02
CA ILE A 28 -17.36 -8.75 -24.23
C ILE A 28 -15.87 -8.88 -23.86
N LEU A 29 -15.35 -7.98 -23.03
CA LEU A 29 -13.94 -8.02 -22.62
C LEU A 29 -13.62 -9.25 -21.76
N LEU A 30 -14.55 -9.67 -20.91
CA LEU A 30 -14.44 -10.91 -20.14
C LEU A 30 -14.34 -12.12 -21.08
N ALA A 31 -15.24 -12.24 -22.06
CA ALA A 31 -15.21 -13.32 -23.03
C ALA A 31 -13.90 -13.28 -23.85
N ALA A 32 -13.49 -12.10 -24.31
CA ALA A 32 -12.23 -11.92 -25.03
C ALA A 32 -11.01 -12.34 -24.20
N LYS A 33 -10.99 -12.01 -22.90
CA LYS A 33 -9.89 -12.38 -21.99
C LYS A 33 -9.85 -13.88 -21.71
N ILE A 34 -11.02 -14.53 -21.54
CA ILE A 34 -11.13 -15.99 -21.39
C ILE A 34 -10.67 -16.70 -22.66
N LEU A 35 -11.08 -16.22 -23.83
CA LEU A 35 -10.71 -16.75 -25.15
C LEU A 35 -9.30 -16.33 -25.60
N ARG A 36 -8.55 -15.58 -24.78
CA ARG A 36 -7.20 -15.06 -25.08
C ARG A 36 -7.10 -14.30 -26.40
N ILE A 37 -8.15 -13.55 -26.74
CA ILE A 37 -8.17 -12.69 -27.94
C ILE A 37 -7.15 -11.56 -27.75
N PRO A 38 -6.24 -11.30 -28.71
CA PRO A 38 -5.25 -10.24 -28.60
C PRO A 38 -5.88 -8.85 -28.34
N PRO A 39 -5.39 -8.07 -27.36
CA PRO A 39 -5.91 -6.73 -27.11
C PRO A 39 -5.87 -5.83 -28.36
N SER A 40 -4.87 -5.99 -29.23
CA SER A 40 -4.71 -5.20 -30.46
C SER A 40 -5.93 -5.16 -31.38
N LEU A 41 -6.84 -6.15 -31.30
CA LEU A 41 -8.09 -6.19 -32.06
C LEU A 41 -9.20 -5.27 -31.51
N PHE A 42 -8.99 -4.67 -30.33
CA PHE A 42 -9.94 -3.78 -29.66
C PHE A 42 -9.47 -2.32 -29.70
N PRO A 43 -10.38 -1.33 -29.58
CA PRO A 43 -10.00 0.07 -29.40
C PRO A 43 -9.08 0.28 -28.19
N LYS A 44 -8.11 1.21 -28.27
CA LYS A 44 -7.10 1.48 -27.22
C LYS A 44 -7.64 1.58 -25.78
N LYS A 45 -8.86 2.11 -25.60
CA LYS A 45 -9.50 2.22 -24.27
C LYS A 45 -9.88 0.86 -23.67
N MET A 46 -10.26 -0.10 -24.50
CA MET A 46 -10.57 -1.48 -24.11
C MET A 46 -9.31 -2.32 -23.94
N GLN A 47 -8.27 -2.07 -24.75
CA GLN A 47 -6.96 -2.73 -24.64
C GLN A 47 -6.42 -2.66 -23.22
N ARG A 48 -6.41 -1.45 -22.64
CA ARG A 48 -5.94 -1.22 -21.28
C ARG A 48 -6.65 -2.10 -20.25
N VAL A 49 -7.96 -2.32 -20.40
CA VAL A 49 -8.75 -3.15 -19.49
C VAL A 49 -8.38 -4.62 -19.67
N LEU A 50 -8.28 -5.07 -20.92
CA LEU A 50 -7.85 -6.43 -21.25
C LEU A 50 -6.43 -6.73 -20.76
N GLU A 51 -5.56 -5.73 -20.69
CA GLU A 51 -4.19 -5.86 -20.18
C GLU A 51 -4.15 -5.86 -18.65
N THR A 52 -4.91 -4.99 -17.99
CA THR A 52 -4.75 -4.71 -16.54
C THR A 52 -5.75 -5.40 -15.64
N TRP A 53 -7.01 -5.57 -16.06
CA TRP A 53 -8.04 -6.21 -15.24
C TRP A 53 -7.96 -7.72 -15.36
N THR A 54 -7.95 -8.43 -14.25
CA THR A 54 -7.93 -9.90 -14.25
C THR A 54 -9.32 -10.47 -14.59
N VAL A 55 -9.38 -11.75 -14.95
CA VAL A 55 -10.67 -12.44 -15.19
C VAL A 55 -11.61 -12.34 -13.97
N PRO A 56 -11.17 -12.59 -12.72
CA PRO A 56 -12.03 -12.41 -11.55
C PRO A 56 -12.57 -10.99 -11.39
N MET A 57 -11.78 -9.96 -11.70
CA MET A 57 -12.25 -8.57 -11.65
C MET A 57 -13.39 -8.31 -12.65
N LEU A 58 -13.18 -8.71 -13.91
CA LEU A 58 -14.20 -8.57 -14.95
C LEU A 58 -15.45 -9.39 -14.63
N TRP A 59 -15.27 -10.61 -14.14
CA TRP A 59 -16.35 -11.49 -13.71
C TRP A 59 -17.16 -10.88 -12.56
N MET A 60 -16.50 -10.38 -11.51
CA MET A 60 -17.16 -9.74 -10.37
C MET A 60 -17.98 -8.52 -10.82
N PHE A 61 -17.39 -7.69 -11.69
CA PHE A 61 -18.09 -6.54 -12.24
C PHE A 61 -19.33 -6.93 -13.04
N VAL A 62 -19.20 -7.90 -13.96
CA VAL A 62 -20.31 -8.35 -14.81
C VAL A 62 -21.40 -9.02 -13.99
N LYS A 63 -21.05 -9.99 -13.13
CA LYS A 63 -21.99 -10.74 -12.28
C LYS A 63 -22.78 -9.83 -11.35
N SER A 64 -22.15 -8.77 -10.82
CA SER A 64 -22.80 -7.81 -9.94
C SER A 64 -23.59 -6.72 -10.67
N MET A 65 -23.74 -6.80 -12.00
CA MET A 65 -24.34 -5.75 -12.82
C MET A 65 -23.67 -4.38 -12.63
N GLY A 66 -22.36 -4.41 -12.40
CA GLY A 66 -21.50 -3.25 -12.23
C GLY A 66 -21.61 -2.54 -10.88
N THR A 67 -22.03 -3.27 -9.83
CA THR A 67 -22.19 -2.72 -8.47
C THR A 67 -21.06 -3.13 -7.53
N ARG A 68 -20.22 -4.11 -7.92
CA ARG A 68 -19.11 -4.60 -7.11
C ARG A 68 -17.80 -4.65 -7.88
N LEU A 69 -16.71 -4.51 -7.14
CA LEU A 69 -15.33 -4.65 -7.59
C LEU A 69 -14.51 -5.40 -6.55
N TYR A 70 -13.32 -5.86 -6.93
CA TYR A 70 -12.27 -6.10 -5.94
C TYR A 70 -11.64 -4.76 -5.56
N MET A 71 -11.25 -4.57 -4.29
CA MET A 71 -10.56 -3.36 -3.84
C MET A 71 -9.29 -3.09 -4.64
N ASP A 72 -8.50 -4.15 -4.87
CA ASP A 72 -7.26 -4.15 -5.64
C ASP A 72 -7.22 -5.44 -6.50
N GLN A 73 -6.09 -5.75 -7.16
CA GLN A 73 -5.97 -6.98 -7.93
C GLN A 73 -6.15 -8.22 -7.03
N PRO A 74 -7.04 -9.16 -7.39
CA PRO A 74 -7.31 -10.33 -6.58
C PRO A 74 -6.10 -11.26 -6.50
N CYS A 75 -6.00 -11.94 -5.37
CA CYS A 75 -4.95 -12.91 -5.03
C CYS A 75 -5.52 -13.95 -4.06
N TRP A 76 -4.79 -15.06 -3.92
CA TRP A 76 -5.13 -16.13 -2.99
C TRP A 76 -3.86 -16.62 -2.31
N PHE A 77 -3.48 -15.91 -1.25
CA PHE A 77 -2.32 -16.23 -0.45
C PHE A 77 -2.63 -17.37 0.52
N LYS A 78 -1.74 -18.36 0.59
CA LYS A 78 -1.78 -19.41 1.59
C LYS A 78 -0.35 -19.69 2.04
N ALA A 79 -0.03 -19.32 3.28
CA ALA A 79 1.25 -19.63 3.89
C ALA A 79 1.47 -21.16 3.88
N ARG A 80 2.68 -21.58 3.46
CA ARG A 80 3.08 -23.00 3.38
C ARG A 80 4.13 -23.33 4.43
N ASP A 81 5.02 -22.39 4.66
CA ASP A 81 6.09 -22.40 5.64
C ASP A 81 5.98 -21.14 6.51
N PHE A 82 6.53 -21.24 7.73
CA PHE A 82 6.65 -20.13 8.67
C PHE A 82 8.12 -19.87 8.99
N GLU A 83 9.01 -20.27 8.08
CA GLU A 83 10.45 -20.18 8.24
C GLU A 83 10.97 -18.84 7.75
N SER A 84 12.14 -18.45 8.28
CA SER A 84 12.83 -17.26 7.80
C SER A 84 13.32 -17.46 6.37
N LYS A 85 13.16 -16.44 5.53
CA LYS A 85 13.73 -16.39 4.16
C LYS A 85 15.18 -15.92 4.12
N CYS A 86 15.73 -15.45 5.23
CA CYS A 86 17.10 -14.94 5.32
C CYS A 86 17.67 -15.22 6.70
N GLU A 87 18.90 -15.72 6.76
CA GLU A 87 19.65 -15.73 8.01
C GLU A 87 20.09 -14.30 8.34
N VAL A 88 19.95 -13.94 9.62
CA VAL A 88 20.27 -12.61 10.14
C VAL A 88 20.96 -12.75 11.49
N ASP A 89 21.63 -11.69 11.92
CA ASP A 89 22.31 -11.66 13.21
C ASP A 89 21.33 -11.92 14.38
N GLU A 90 21.79 -12.69 15.37
CA GLU A 90 21.00 -13.09 16.54
C GLU A 90 20.20 -11.96 17.21
N PRO A 91 20.74 -10.73 17.40
CA PRO A 91 19.99 -9.65 18.05
C PRO A 91 18.73 -9.20 17.31
N TYR A 92 18.63 -9.49 16.01
CA TYR A 92 17.53 -9.04 15.15
C TYR A 92 16.64 -10.19 14.64
N ARG A 93 16.90 -11.41 15.11
CA ARG A 93 16.15 -12.60 14.67
C ARG A 93 14.72 -12.56 15.22
N LEU A 94 13.75 -12.73 14.32
CA LEU A 94 12.38 -12.99 14.72
C LEU A 94 12.29 -14.42 15.27
N THR A 95 11.64 -14.57 16.41
CA THR A 95 11.35 -15.89 16.95
C THR A 95 10.43 -16.66 16.00
N SER A 96 10.47 -18.00 16.07
CA SER A 96 9.56 -18.85 15.28
C SER A 96 8.08 -18.52 15.54
N GLU A 97 7.75 -18.08 16.75
CA GLU A 97 6.41 -17.64 17.10
C GLU A 97 6.03 -16.32 16.41
N GLN A 98 6.93 -15.34 16.36
CA GLN A 98 6.69 -14.08 15.64
C GLN A 98 6.51 -14.32 14.13
N LEU A 99 7.32 -15.20 13.53
CA LEU A 99 7.15 -15.59 12.13
C LEU A 99 5.79 -16.26 11.92
N ARG A 100 5.43 -17.25 12.75
CA ARG A 100 4.15 -17.94 12.69
C ARG A 100 2.96 -16.95 12.81
N LEU A 101 3.01 -16.04 13.78
CA LEU A 101 1.99 -15.01 13.97
C LEU A 101 1.89 -14.08 12.76
N PHE A 102 3.01 -13.62 12.19
CA PHE A 102 2.99 -12.81 10.98
C PHE A 102 2.20 -13.47 9.84
N TYR A 103 2.48 -14.75 9.56
CA TYR A 103 1.82 -15.47 8.49
C TYR A 103 0.37 -15.86 8.80
N GLN A 104 -0.01 -15.98 10.08
CA GLN A 104 -1.40 -16.26 10.48
C GLN A 104 -2.26 -14.99 10.57
N ASP A 105 -1.73 -13.91 11.10
CA ASP A 105 -2.46 -12.67 11.37
C ASP A 105 -2.35 -11.67 10.21
N GLY A 106 -1.26 -11.73 9.43
CA GLY A 106 -0.95 -10.81 8.34
C GLY A 106 -0.12 -9.60 8.75
N PHE A 107 0.30 -9.54 10.02
CA PHE A 107 1.11 -8.47 10.60
C PHE A 107 1.91 -8.96 11.80
N ILE A 108 2.96 -8.23 12.16
CA ILE A 108 3.76 -8.45 13.37
C ILE A 108 4.20 -7.12 13.98
N GLY A 109 4.00 -7.00 15.29
CA GLY A 109 4.31 -5.82 16.09
C GLY A 109 3.67 -5.92 17.48
N PRO A 110 4.02 -5.01 18.41
CA PRO A 110 5.06 -4.00 18.30
C PRO A 110 6.48 -4.60 18.19
N LEU A 111 7.29 -4.06 17.29
CA LEU A 111 8.74 -4.24 17.23
C LEU A 111 9.42 -2.91 17.55
N THR A 112 10.69 -2.92 17.95
CA THR A 112 11.40 -1.69 18.35
C THR A 112 12.52 -1.39 17.36
N ALA A 113 12.47 -0.24 16.70
CA ALA A 113 13.54 0.22 15.80
C ALA A 113 14.64 0.94 16.58
N MET A 114 14.25 1.73 17.58
CA MET A 114 15.12 2.50 18.45
C MET A 114 14.43 2.83 19.79
N PRO A 115 15.18 3.24 20.82
CA PRO A 115 14.61 3.75 22.07
C PRO A 115 13.67 4.94 21.86
N GLU A 116 12.73 5.11 22.78
CA GLU A 116 11.72 6.17 22.72
C GLU A 116 12.35 7.56 22.75
N GLU A 117 13.38 7.76 23.57
CA GLU A 117 14.09 9.02 23.71
C GLU A 117 14.83 9.41 22.42
N GLU A 118 15.39 8.42 21.71
CA GLU A 118 16.06 8.63 20.42
C GLU A 118 15.06 9.07 19.35
N MET A 119 13.90 8.41 19.27
CA MET A 119 12.85 8.82 18.34
C MET A 119 12.31 10.21 18.67
N VAL A 120 12.07 10.51 19.95
CA VAL A 120 11.57 11.83 20.37
C VAL A 120 12.55 12.94 20.00
N ALA A 121 13.86 12.70 20.12
CA ALA A 121 14.89 13.65 19.70
C ALA A 121 14.95 13.85 18.18
N LEU A 122 14.73 12.78 17.40
CA LEU A 122 14.76 12.82 15.94
C LEU A 122 13.47 13.35 15.31
N ARG A 123 12.33 13.21 16.01
CA ARG A 123 10.98 13.49 15.48
C ARG A 123 10.85 14.86 14.82
N ASP A 124 11.33 15.91 15.48
CA ASP A 124 11.13 17.28 14.99
C ASP A 124 11.93 17.53 13.70
N GLU A 125 13.10 16.90 13.56
CA GLU A 125 13.88 16.91 12.32
C GLU A 125 13.13 16.20 11.18
N LEU A 126 12.59 15.00 11.43
CA LEU A 126 11.83 14.26 10.41
C LEU A 126 10.57 15.02 9.99
N MET A 127 9.87 15.62 10.95
CA MET A 127 8.63 16.37 10.70
C MET A 127 8.89 17.71 10.01
N ALA A 128 10.05 18.34 10.25
CA ALA A 128 10.44 19.57 9.56
C ALA A 128 10.48 19.39 8.04
N GLU A 129 10.69 18.16 7.56
CA GLU A 129 10.63 17.86 6.13
C GLU A 129 9.26 18.22 5.55
N LEU A 130 8.14 17.95 6.24
CA LEU A 130 6.80 18.30 5.74
C LEU A 130 6.60 19.79 5.47
N GLY A 131 7.42 20.65 6.08
CA GLY A 131 7.44 22.09 5.85
C GLY A 131 8.23 22.53 4.61
N ARG A 132 9.07 21.65 4.04
CA ARG A 132 9.98 21.90 2.91
C ARG A 132 9.40 21.35 1.60
N GLU A 133 9.77 21.95 0.48
CA GLU A 133 9.47 21.40 -0.84
C GLU A 133 10.31 20.15 -1.09
N SER A 134 9.68 19.09 -1.60
CA SER A 134 10.40 17.89 -2.01
C SER A 134 11.29 18.20 -3.20
N LYS A 135 12.54 17.74 -3.15
CA LYS A 135 13.49 17.84 -4.27
C LYS A 135 13.09 16.95 -5.45
N ILE A 136 12.22 15.96 -5.20
CA ILE A 136 11.75 15.02 -6.23
C ILE A 136 10.55 15.57 -6.96
N PHE A 137 9.57 16.10 -6.24
CA PHE A 137 8.29 16.52 -6.81
C PHE A 137 8.13 18.04 -6.99
N GLY A 138 9.00 18.86 -6.38
CA GLY A 138 8.93 20.33 -6.46
C GLY A 138 7.74 20.94 -5.72
N SER A 139 7.17 20.21 -4.75
CA SER A 139 6.06 20.67 -3.91
C SER A 139 6.19 20.11 -2.49
N LYS A 140 5.52 20.73 -1.52
CA LYS A 140 5.40 20.16 -0.17
C LYS A 140 4.53 18.92 -0.26
N THR A 141 5.06 17.79 0.23
CA THR A 141 4.34 16.52 0.21
C THR A 141 4.69 15.68 1.41
N VAL A 142 3.76 14.79 1.75
CA VAL A 142 3.94 13.76 2.78
C VAL A 142 4.59 12.50 2.22
N ARG A 143 4.82 12.40 0.90
CA ARG A 143 5.28 11.17 0.24
C ARG A 143 6.74 11.23 -0.22
N ASP A 144 7.36 10.06 -0.24
CA ASP A 144 8.71 9.76 -0.75
C ASP A 144 9.83 10.68 -0.26
N ARG A 145 9.68 11.20 0.97
CA ARG A 145 10.67 12.10 1.60
C ARG A 145 11.99 11.41 1.94
N HIS A 146 12.00 10.09 1.92
CA HIS A 146 13.22 9.30 1.99
C HIS A 146 14.16 9.53 0.79
N LEU A 147 13.64 10.02 -0.34
CA LEU A 147 14.46 10.36 -1.51
C LEU A 147 15.20 11.70 -1.37
N ASP A 148 14.86 12.53 -0.39
CA ASP A 148 15.48 13.84 -0.18
C ASP A 148 15.88 14.17 1.27
N SER A 149 15.64 13.26 2.21
CA SER A 149 16.02 13.35 3.62
C SER A 149 16.89 12.16 4.04
N PRO A 150 18.20 12.36 4.28
CA PRO A 150 19.09 11.34 4.82
C PRO A 150 18.59 10.77 6.16
N ALA A 151 18.12 11.62 7.08
CA ALA A 151 17.60 11.19 8.39
C ALA A 151 16.42 10.20 8.27
N ILE A 152 15.55 10.37 7.27
CA ILE A 152 14.46 9.41 7.01
C ILE A 152 15.01 8.08 6.49
N MET A 153 15.99 8.09 5.59
CA MET A 153 16.59 6.83 5.13
C MET A 153 17.39 6.14 6.22
N GLU A 154 18.16 6.86 7.04
CA GLU A 154 18.88 6.30 8.18
C GLU A 154 17.93 5.65 9.20
N LEU A 155 16.72 6.19 9.38
CA LEU A 155 15.67 5.54 10.16
C LEU A 155 15.21 4.23 9.51
N PHE A 156 15.02 4.20 8.19
CA PHE A 156 14.56 3.00 7.49
C PHE A 156 15.62 1.91 7.41
N GLU A 157 16.90 2.30 7.35
CA GLU A 157 18.09 1.43 7.29
C GLU A 157 18.47 0.81 8.64
N ARG A 158 17.70 1.08 9.72
CA ARG A 158 18.00 0.49 11.03
C ARG A 158 17.96 -1.05 10.95
N PRO A 159 18.98 -1.76 11.47
CA PRO A 159 19.05 -3.22 11.39
C PRO A 159 17.81 -3.94 11.94
N ALA A 160 17.23 -3.43 13.03
CA ALA A 160 16.01 -3.99 13.60
C ALA A 160 14.83 -4.03 12.60
N ILE A 161 14.80 -3.10 11.64
CA ILE A 161 13.80 -3.06 10.56
C ILE A 161 14.26 -3.91 9.37
N THR A 162 15.47 -3.68 8.85
CA THR A 162 15.94 -4.34 7.63
C THR A 162 16.07 -5.85 7.79
N GLU A 163 16.56 -6.31 8.94
CA GLU A 163 16.72 -7.74 9.21
C GLU A 163 15.37 -8.42 9.50
N ALA A 164 14.41 -7.73 10.13
CA ALA A 164 13.06 -8.25 10.28
C ALA A 164 12.35 -8.39 8.92
N LEU A 165 12.51 -7.41 8.03
CA LEU A 165 12.01 -7.51 6.66
C LEU A 165 12.69 -8.63 5.86
N ALA A 166 14.02 -8.80 6.03
CA ALA A 166 14.78 -9.80 5.27
C ALA A 166 14.30 -11.23 5.57
N GLN A 167 13.95 -11.49 6.82
CA GLN A 167 13.38 -12.77 7.24
C GLN A 167 12.01 -13.05 6.60
N LEU A 168 11.25 -12.02 6.16
CA LEU A 168 9.91 -12.16 5.59
C LEU A 168 9.86 -12.05 4.05
N LEU A 169 10.71 -11.20 3.45
CA LEU A 169 10.75 -10.96 2.00
C LEU A 169 11.94 -11.62 1.29
N GLY A 170 12.99 -11.98 2.02
CA GLY A 170 14.27 -12.41 1.46
C GLY A 170 15.35 -11.33 1.59
N PRO A 171 16.60 -11.63 1.19
CA PRO A 171 17.76 -10.80 1.52
C PRO A 171 17.78 -9.44 0.82
N ASP A 172 17.20 -9.36 -0.37
CA ASP A 172 17.22 -8.18 -1.23
C ASP A 172 15.90 -7.43 -1.13
N ILE A 173 15.96 -6.15 -0.73
CA ILE A 173 14.78 -5.35 -0.44
C ILE A 173 14.92 -3.97 -1.06
N LEU A 174 13.88 -3.54 -1.78
CA LEU A 174 13.76 -2.20 -2.32
C LEU A 174 12.66 -1.43 -1.59
N ILE A 175 12.82 -0.12 -1.44
CA ILE A 175 11.74 0.81 -1.06
C ILE A 175 11.22 1.46 -2.33
N TRP A 176 9.90 1.39 -2.53
CA TRP A 176 9.26 2.09 -3.65
C TRP A 176 8.37 3.26 -3.20
N ARG A 177 8.02 3.34 -1.92
CA ARG A 177 7.14 4.40 -1.43
C ARG A 177 7.36 4.63 0.06
N SER A 178 7.33 5.90 0.47
CA SER A 178 7.11 6.27 1.87
C SER A 178 6.00 7.31 2.01
N GLN A 179 5.37 7.37 3.18
CA GLN A 179 4.34 8.36 3.47
C GLN A 179 4.25 8.67 4.97
N PHE A 180 4.20 9.95 5.31
CA PHE A 180 3.81 10.42 6.64
C PHE A 180 2.28 10.34 6.83
N PHE A 181 1.88 9.92 8.02
CA PHE A 181 0.49 9.87 8.49
C PHE A 181 0.36 10.71 9.75
N ASN A 182 0.05 11.99 9.57
CA ASN A 182 -0.15 12.92 10.67
C ASN A 182 -1.65 13.09 10.97
N GLN A 183 -2.07 12.69 12.18
CA GLN A 183 -3.45 12.79 12.65
C GLN A 183 -3.53 13.72 13.86
N GLU A 184 -3.94 14.96 13.62
CA GLU A 184 -4.20 15.94 14.68
C GLU A 184 -5.46 15.57 15.50
N PRO A 185 -5.65 16.11 16.72
CA PRO A 185 -6.90 15.99 17.45
C PRO A 185 -8.13 16.30 16.58
N GLY A 186 -9.13 15.42 16.60
CA GLY A 186 -10.34 15.53 15.79
C GLY A 186 -10.22 15.04 14.34
N ALA A 187 -9.05 14.54 13.92
CA ALA A 187 -8.89 14.02 12.56
C ALA A 187 -9.81 12.80 12.31
N PRO A 188 -10.37 12.66 11.08
CA PRO A 188 -11.35 11.64 10.76
C PRO A 188 -10.74 10.22 10.73
N PRO A 189 -11.57 9.17 10.84
CA PRO A 189 -11.09 7.81 10.68
C PRO A 189 -10.54 7.53 9.27
N ILE A 190 -9.61 6.58 9.19
CA ILE A 190 -9.23 5.94 7.93
C ILE A 190 -10.05 4.66 7.82
N ALA A 191 -10.91 4.59 6.80
CA ALA A 191 -11.77 3.44 6.56
C ALA A 191 -10.96 2.16 6.31
N TRP A 192 -11.59 1.01 6.57
CA TRP A 192 -11.02 -0.29 6.27
C TRP A 192 -10.65 -0.39 4.80
N HIS A 193 -9.40 -0.77 4.52
CA HIS A 193 -8.89 -0.89 3.17
C HIS A 193 -7.77 -1.93 3.05
N GLN A 194 -7.46 -2.24 1.79
CA GLN A 194 -6.32 -3.03 1.35
C GLN A 194 -5.72 -2.30 0.15
N ALA A 195 -4.40 -2.37 -0.01
CA ALA A 195 -3.70 -1.75 -1.14
C ALA A 195 -2.52 -2.63 -1.51
N SER A 196 -2.73 -3.55 -2.46
CA SER A 196 -1.73 -4.55 -2.83
C SER A 196 -0.91 -4.06 -4.01
N THR A 197 -1.49 -3.98 -5.21
CA THR A 197 -0.77 -3.50 -6.40
C THR A 197 -0.92 -1.99 -6.62
N TYR A 198 -1.66 -1.32 -5.73
CA TYR A 198 -2.06 0.08 -5.82
C TYR A 198 -2.93 0.39 -7.03
N MET A 199 -3.50 -0.65 -7.66
CA MET A 199 -4.52 -0.46 -8.68
C MET A 199 -5.75 0.24 -8.11
N VAL A 200 -5.99 0.12 -6.80
CA VAL A 200 -7.05 0.83 -6.07
C VAL A 200 -6.98 2.37 -6.20
N GLU A 201 -5.80 2.95 -6.50
CA GLU A 201 -5.67 4.41 -6.63
C GLU A 201 -6.54 4.95 -7.79
N ASP A 202 -6.59 4.25 -8.93
CA ASP A 202 -7.33 4.71 -10.12
C ASP A 202 -8.08 3.65 -10.93
N TYR A 203 -7.95 2.36 -10.57
CA TYR A 203 -8.49 1.19 -11.27
C TYR A 203 -8.16 1.10 -12.77
N LYS A 204 -7.20 1.89 -13.26
CA LYS A 204 -6.76 1.90 -14.66
C LYS A 204 -5.56 0.99 -14.84
N ARG A 205 -4.64 0.98 -13.88
CA ARG A 205 -3.40 0.21 -13.98
C ARG A 205 -2.81 -0.08 -12.60
N PRO A 206 -2.30 -1.30 -12.35
CA PRO A 206 -1.46 -1.54 -11.17
C PRO A 206 -0.17 -0.71 -11.23
N ILE A 207 0.25 -0.19 -10.09
CA ILE A 207 1.56 0.48 -9.95
C ILE A 207 2.65 -0.57 -9.77
N LEU A 208 2.36 -1.62 -9.00
CA LEU A 208 3.24 -2.77 -8.76
C LEU A 208 2.81 -3.95 -9.62
N GLU A 209 3.75 -4.50 -10.39
CA GLU A 209 3.56 -5.72 -11.19
C GLU A 209 4.50 -6.81 -10.63
N PRO A 210 4.11 -7.56 -9.58
CA PRO A 210 4.87 -8.71 -9.09
C PRO A 210 4.75 -9.91 -10.05
N GLU A 211 5.67 -10.87 -9.96
CA GLU A 211 5.59 -12.12 -10.73
C GLU A 211 4.37 -12.96 -10.37
N ASN A 212 4.00 -12.96 -9.08
CA ASN A 212 2.83 -13.64 -8.57
C ASN A 212 2.15 -12.81 -7.47
N THR A 213 0.94 -12.32 -7.73
CA THR A 213 0.15 -11.54 -6.76
C THR A 213 -0.30 -12.36 -5.55
N SER A 214 -0.20 -13.70 -5.61
CA SER A 214 -0.55 -14.62 -4.53
C SER A 214 0.64 -15.01 -3.66
N GLU A 215 1.81 -14.41 -3.85
CA GLU A 215 2.97 -14.52 -2.96
C GLU A 215 3.20 -13.21 -2.21
N LEU A 216 3.98 -13.24 -1.13
CA LEU A 216 4.43 -12.00 -0.48
C LEU A 216 5.48 -11.31 -1.35
N PHE A 217 5.13 -10.14 -1.89
CA PHE A 217 6.02 -9.33 -2.72
C PHE A 217 6.19 -7.91 -2.17
N GLN A 218 5.39 -7.52 -1.18
CA GLN A 218 5.40 -6.20 -0.57
C GLN A 218 5.05 -6.29 0.91
N LEU A 219 5.76 -5.53 1.75
CA LEU A 219 5.40 -5.30 3.15
C LEU A 219 5.38 -3.80 3.43
N THR A 220 4.48 -3.38 4.32
CA THR A 220 4.50 -2.03 4.87
C THR A 220 5.10 -2.06 6.26
N VAL A 221 6.06 -1.18 6.51
CA VAL A 221 6.59 -0.89 7.84
C VAL A 221 6.02 0.44 8.28
N TRP A 222 5.23 0.48 9.36
CA TRP A 222 4.72 1.72 9.95
C TRP A 222 5.43 1.98 11.27
N ILE A 223 6.15 3.11 11.34
CA ILE A 223 7.00 3.51 12.47
C ILE A 223 6.33 4.67 13.19
N ALA A 224 6.15 4.52 14.51
CA ALA A 224 5.59 5.53 15.38
C ALA A 224 6.61 6.65 15.64
N LEU A 225 6.25 7.89 15.30
CA LEU A 225 7.02 9.09 15.69
C LEU A 225 6.47 9.69 16.99
N ASP A 226 5.14 9.64 17.15
CA ASP A 226 4.44 9.93 18.39
C ASP A 226 3.91 8.63 19.01
N GLU A 227 3.53 8.68 20.29
CA GLU A 227 2.71 7.63 20.90
C GLU A 227 1.45 7.40 20.06
N ALA A 228 1.17 6.15 19.71
CA ALA A 228 -0.07 5.72 19.05
C ALA A 228 -0.83 4.81 20.00
N ASN A 229 -2.04 5.22 20.39
CA ASN A 229 -2.90 4.49 21.31
C ASN A 229 -4.36 4.47 20.81
N VAL A 230 -5.24 3.77 21.52
CA VAL A 230 -6.67 3.67 21.13
C VAL A 230 -7.40 5.03 21.14
N GLU A 231 -6.94 5.98 21.96
CA GLU A 231 -7.56 7.30 22.09
C GLU A 231 -7.24 8.20 20.89
N ASN A 232 -5.96 8.25 20.48
CA ASN A 232 -5.51 9.07 19.35
C ASN A 232 -5.56 8.36 17.99
N GLY A 233 -6.21 7.19 17.94
CA GLY A 233 -6.52 6.49 16.70
C GLY A 233 -5.33 5.72 16.12
N CYS A 234 -4.72 4.84 16.92
CA CYS A 234 -3.75 3.85 16.45
C CYS A 234 -4.33 3.00 15.29
N VAL A 235 -3.44 2.38 14.52
CA VAL A 235 -3.85 1.51 13.41
C VAL A 235 -4.51 0.26 13.97
N HIS A 236 -5.66 -0.11 13.43
CA HIS A 236 -6.30 -1.38 13.71
C HIS A 236 -6.07 -2.34 12.54
N PHE A 237 -5.77 -3.59 12.85
CA PHE A 237 -5.64 -4.68 11.88
C PHE A 237 -6.73 -5.72 12.12
N VAL A 238 -7.05 -6.50 11.08
CA VAL A 238 -7.98 -7.62 11.21
C VAL A 238 -7.25 -8.92 10.88
N ARG A 239 -7.13 -9.80 11.88
CA ARG A 239 -6.34 -11.04 11.81
C ARG A 239 -6.75 -11.92 10.63
N GLY A 240 -5.76 -12.47 9.93
CA GLY A 240 -5.96 -13.49 8.89
C GLY A 240 -6.61 -12.99 7.61
N THR A 241 -6.77 -11.68 7.44
CA THR A 241 -7.44 -11.11 6.26
C THR A 241 -6.54 -10.90 5.05
N HIS A 242 -5.25 -11.17 5.18
CA HIS A 242 -4.24 -11.09 4.12
C HIS A 242 -4.26 -12.29 3.16
N ASP A 243 -5.20 -13.23 3.33
CA ASP A 243 -5.41 -14.39 2.46
C ASP A 243 -5.90 -13.99 1.06
N SER A 244 -6.62 -12.89 0.93
CA SER A 244 -7.19 -12.43 -0.34
C SER A 244 -7.62 -10.96 -0.29
N ILE A 245 -7.72 -10.34 -1.46
CA ILE A 245 -8.33 -9.01 -1.59
C ILE A 245 -9.85 -9.11 -1.51
N ARG A 246 -10.46 -8.31 -0.63
CA ARG A 246 -11.90 -8.22 -0.44
C ARG A 246 -12.57 -7.44 -1.56
N THR A 247 -13.85 -7.73 -1.77
CA THR A 247 -14.67 -6.95 -2.69
C THR A 247 -15.18 -5.68 -2.01
N ILE A 248 -15.50 -4.70 -2.84
CA ILE A 248 -16.17 -3.48 -2.45
C ILE A 248 -17.47 -3.36 -3.23
N ARG A 249 -18.47 -2.76 -2.58
CA ARG A 249 -19.64 -2.22 -3.25
C ARG A 249 -19.36 -0.78 -3.66
N VAL A 250 -19.71 -0.46 -4.90
CA VAL A 250 -19.63 0.89 -5.45
C VAL A 250 -20.77 1.73 -4.88
N GLY A 251 -20.45 2.94 -4.42
CA GLY A 251 -21.37 3.74 -3.63
C GLY A 251 -21.38 3.28 -2.18
N GLY A 252 -21.25 4.23 -1.27
CA GLY A 252 -21.14 3.98 0.16
C GLY A 252 -20.85 5.27 0.91
N LYS A 253 -20.64 5.17 2.22
CA LYS A 253 -20.27 6.32 3.07
C LYS A 253 -18.76 6.46 3.22
N ASP A 254 -18.03 5.36 3.06
CA ASP A 254 -16.58 5.38 3.13
C ASP A 254 -16.02 5.90 1.82
N LYS A 255 -14.90 6.61 1.94
CA LYS A 255 -14.20 7.19 0.81
C LYS A 255 -12.76 6.74 0.83
N PHE A 256 -12.32 6.15 -0.27
CA PHE A 256 -10.92 5.83 -0.49
C PHE A 256 -10.55 6.44 -1.83
N TYR A 257 -9.61 7.38 -1.79
CA TYR A 257 -9.34 8.28 -2.91
C TYR A 257 -10.61 9.02 -3.35
N ASN A 258 -10.99 8.92 -4.63
CA ASN A 258 -12.18 9.57 -5.17
C ASN A 258 -13.37 8.63 -5.33
N LEU A 259 -13.29 7.40 -4.81
CA LEU A 259 -14.38 6.43 -4.89
C LEU A 259 -15.10 6.37 -3.55
N ASN A 260 -16.43 6.53 -3.56
CA ASN A 260 -17.24 6.15 -2.42
C ASN A 260 -17.51 4.65 -2.53
N TYR A 261 -17.23 3.96 -1.44
CA TYR A 261 -17.33 2.51 -1.41
C TYR A 261 -17.85 2.05 -0.06
N GLN A 262 -18.19 0.78 -0.02
CA GLN A 262 -18.32 0.02 1.21
C GLN A 262 -17.55 -1.26 1.01
N ILE A 263 -16.57 -1.54 1.86
CA ILE A 263 -15.90 -2.84 1.83
C ILE A 263 -16.95 -3.90 2.17
N GLU A 264 -17.03 -4.96 1.37
CA GLU A 264 -17.94 -6.09 1.64
C GLU A 264 -17.27 -7.05 2.62
N PHE A 265 -16.92 -6.49 3.77
CA PHE A 265 -16.26 -7.16 4.87
C PHE A 265 -16.65 -6.46 6.16
N GLU A 266 -17.27 -7.20 7.07
CA GLU A 266 -17.55 -6.75 8.42
C GLU A 266 -16.62 -7.54 9.35
N PRO A 267 -15.60 -6.89 9.94
CA PRO A 267 -14.69 -7.60 10.82
C PRO A 267 -15.41 -8.09 12.08
N ASP A 268 -15.16 -9.34 12.46
CA ASP A 268 -15.54 -9.82 13.78
C ASP A 268 -14.74 -9.04 14.83
N PRO A 269 -15.39 -8.40 15.83
CA PRO A 269 -14.69 -7.62 16.85
C PRO A 269 -13.54 -8.35 17.54
N LYS A 270 -13.59 -9.68 17.67
CA LYS A 270 -12.52 -10.48 18.29
C LYS A 270 -11.23 -10.53 17.46
N ASP A 271 -11.36 -10.34 16.14
CA ASP A 271 -10.25 -10.40 15.19
C ASP A 271 -9.64 -9.01 14.94
N ILE A 272 -10.24 -7.95 15.48
CA ILE A 272 -9.74 -6.57 15.41
C ILE A 272 -8.67 -6.37 16.48
N VAL A 273 -7.49 -5.97 16.06
CA VAL A 273 -6.34 -5.72 16.94
C VAL A 273 -5.92 -4.25 16.84
N PRO A 274 -6.11 -3.45 17.91
CA PRO A 274 -5.49 -2.13 17.99
C PRO A 274 -3.96 -2.28 18.15
N MET A 275 -3.19 -1.64 17.28
CA MET A 275 -1.73 -1.67 17.30
C MET A 275 -1.20 -0.42 18.00
N GLU A 276 -1.18 -0.46 19.33
CA GLU A 276 -0.59 0.59 20.14
C GLU A 276 0.95 0.53 20.06
N LEU A 277 1.58 1.69 19.83
CA LEU A 277 3.01 1.81 19.58
C LEU A 277 3.56 3.02 20.35
N LYS A 278 4.69 2.82 21.03
CA LYS A 278 5.50 3.92 21.56
C LYS A 278 6.34 4.56 20.44
N PRO A 279 6.79 5.82 20.58
CA PRO A 279 7.78 6.39 19.67
C PRO A 279 8.98 5.45 19.49
N GLY A 280 9.42 5.23 18.25
CA GLY A 280 10.53 4.33 17.93
C GLY A 280 10.11 2.87 17.73
N GLN A 281 8.85 2.51 18.06
CA GLN A 281 8.29 1.21 17.72
C GLN A 281 7.66 1.21 16.34
N PHE A 282 7.52 0.01 15.77
CA PHE A 282 6.95 -0.20 14.45
C PHE A 282 6.16 -1.50 14.35
N VAL A 283 5.35 -1.58 13.30
CA VAL A 283 4.62 -2.78 12.89
C VAL A 283 4.94 -3.08 11.43
N ILE A 284 5.14 -4.36 11.11
CA ILE A 284 5.24 -4.85 9.73
C ILE A 284 3.91 -5.52 9.38
N PHE A 285 3.32 -5.20 8.23
CA PHE A 285 2.10 -5.86 7.77
C PHE A 285 2.11 -6.10 6.27
N SER A 286 1.44 -7.17 5.87
CA SER A 286 1.17 -7.47 4.46
C SER A 286 0.27 -6.41 3.87
N GLU A 287 0.55 -6.06 2.62
CA GLU A 287 -0.25 -5.21 1.76
C GLU A 287 -1.71 -5.67 1.59
N ARG A 288 -1.97 -6.95 1.91
CA ARG A 288 -3.30 -7.58 1.88
C ARG A 288 -4.00 -7.56 3.23
N CYS A 289 -3.35 -7.26 4.36
CA CYS A 289 -4.06 -7.24 5.64
C CYS A 289 -5.08 -6.09 5.65
N VAL A 290 -6.34 -6.38 5.98
CA VAL A 290 -7.37 -5.35 6.16
C VAL A 290 -6.99 -4.50 7.37
N HIS A 291 -6.82 -3.21 7.13
CA HIS A 291 -6.44 -2.25 8.16
C HIS A 291 -7.15 -0.91 7.98
N GLY A 292 -7.21 -0.15 9.06
CA GLY A 292 -7.83 1.17 9.14
C GLY A 292 -7.43 1.83 10.46
N SER A 293 -7.97 3.00 10.74
CA SER A 293 -7.80 3.61 12.07
C SER A 293 -9.06 4.35 12.48
N PRO A 294 -9.45 4.30 13.76
CA PRO A 294 -10.42 5.26 14.30
C PRO A 294 -9.94 6.70 14.09
N GLY A 295 -10.86 7.65 14.17
CA GLY A 295 -10.50 9.06 14.22
C GLY A 295 -9.75 9.38 15.51
N ASN A 296 -8.93 10.44 15.48
CA ASN A 296 -8.24 10.89 16.68
C ASN A 296 -9.23 11.59 17.61
N ARG A 297 -9.54 10.96 18.75
CA ARG A 297 -10.51 11.46 19.74
C ARG A 297 -9.86 12.13 20.94
N SER A 298 -8.53 12.15 20.99
CA SER A 298 -7.81 12.84 22.06
C SER A 298 -8.07 14.35 21.99
N ALA A 299 -7.94 15.02 23.15
CA ALA A 299 -8.14 16.46 23.23
C ALA A 299 -6.95 17.25 22.65
N ASP A 300 -5.73 16.75 22.84
CA ASP A 300 -4.49 17.49 22.62
C ASP A 300 -3.34 16.64 22.04
N LYS A 301 -3.53 15.32 21.88
CA LYS A 301 -2.47 14.41 21.42
C LYS A 301 -2.58 14.14 19.92
N ARG A 302 -1.62 14.63 19.17
CA ARG A 302 -1.39 14.20 17.78
C ARG A 302 -0.92 12.73 17.73
N ARG A 303 -1.25 12.04 16.65
CA ARG A 303 -0.63 10.76 16.28
C ARG A 303 0.08 10.92 14.95
N CYS A 304 1.41 10.85 14.97
CA CYS A 304 2.22 10.84 13.76
C CYS A 304 3.04 9.55 13.64
N GLY A 305 3.05 9.01 12.42
CA GLY A 305 3.95 7.93 12.04
C GLY A 305 4.36 8.08 10.59
N ILE A 306 5.49 7.47 10.25
CA ILE A 306 5.95 7.36 8.87
C ILE A 306 5.92 5.89 8.47
N ASN A 307 5.43 5.60 7.27
CA ASN A 307 5.59 4.28 6.70
C ASN A 307 6.49 4.29 5.48
N PHE A 308 7.07 3.14 5.21
CA PHE A 308 7.61 2.82 3.91
C PHE A 308 7.13 1.45 3.46
N ARG A 309 7.23 1.22 2.15
CA ARG A 309 6.75 0.02 1.49
C ARG A 309 7.95 -0.67 0.85
N ALA A 310 8.31 -1.79 1.46
CA ALA A 310 9.36 -2.69 1.02
C ALA A 310 8.79 -3.63 -0.05
N ILE A 311 9.55 -3.87 -1.11
CA ILE A 311 9.22 -4.85 -2.16
C ILE A 311 10.42 -5.74 -2.48
N THR A 312 10.16 -6.90 -3.05
CA THR A 312 11.19 -7.76 -3.65
C THR A 312 11.71 -7.15 -4.98
N PRO A 313 12.97 -7.38 -5.37
CA PRO A 313 13.53 -6.87 -6.63
C PRO A 313 12.77 -7.33 -7.89
N THR A 314 12.12 -8.49 -7.83
CA THR A 314 11.30 -9.03 -8.93
C THR A 314 10.02 -8.22 -9.20
N THR A 315 9.58 -7.38 -8.26
CA THR A 315 8.39 -6.54 -8.41
C THR A 315 8.72 -5.32 -9.25
N ARG A 316 8.06 -5.18 -10.42
CA ARG A 316 8.23 -3.99 -11.27
C ARG A 316 7.37 -2.84 -10.75
N VAL A 317 7.91 -1.63 -10.78
CA VAL A 317 7.22 -0.41 -10.32
C VAL A 317 7.07 0.58 -11.46
N TYR A 318 5.88 1.15 -11.64
CA TYR A 318 5.59 2.19 -12.65
C TYR A 318 6.02 1.84 -14.09
N ARG A 319 5.99 0.56 -14.46
CA ARG A 319 6.52 0.07 -15.75
C ARG A 319 6.04 0.90 -16.95
N GLY A 320 6.95 1.53 -17.70
CA GLY A 320 6.58 2.33 -18.88
C GLY A 320 5.68 3.53 -18.56
N GLN A 321 5.88 4.15 -17.39
CA GLN A 321 5.23 5.41 -16.99
C GLN A 321 6.30 6.47 -16.73
N ASP A 322 6.15 7.63 -17.37
CA ASP A 322 6.99 8.81 -17.10
C ASP A 322 6.35 9.78 -16.09
N SER A 323 5.06 9.60 -15.82
CA SER A 323 4.32 10.38 -14.83
C SER A 323 3.21 9.56 -14.21
N HIS A 324 2.89 9.83 -12.94
CA HIS A 324 1.77 9.23 -12.22
C HIS A 324 0.79 10.29 -11.75
N TYR A 325 -0.50 9.98 -11.72
CA TYR A 325 -1.50 10.86 -11.11
C TYR A 325 -1.89 10.32 -9.74
N ALA A 326 -1.37 10.92 -8.68
CA ALA A 326 -1.64 10.57 -7.29
C ALA A 326 -3.03 11.05 -6.89
N MET A 327 -4.03 10.18 -6.98
CA MET A 327 -5.44 10.56 -6.89
C MET A 327 -5.88 11.14 -5.54
N HIS A 328 -5.33 10.69 -4.40
CA HIS A 328 -5.61 11.27 -3.06
C HIS A 328 -5.04 12.66 -2.88
N LEU A 329 -3.88 12.95 -3.49
CA LEU A 329 -3.27 14.28 -3.41
C LEU A 329 -3.83 15.22 -4.46
N ASN A 330 -4.53 14.67 -5.47
CA ASN A 330 -4.97 15.43 -6.63
C ASN A 330 -3.77 16.09 -7.34
N GLU A 331 -2.66 15.36 -7.43
CA GLU A 331 -1.38 15.82 -7.97
C GLU A 331 -0.92 14.93 -9.12
N LYS A 332 -0.28 15.55 -10.11
CA LYS A 332 0.48 14.82 -11.14
C LYS A 332 1.96 14.86 -10.76
N TRP A 333 2.56 13.70 -10.65
CA TRP A 333 3.97 13.54 -10.37
C TRP A 333 4.76 13.22 -11.63
N ASP A 334 5.89 13.90 -11.78
CA ASP A 334 6.91 13.54 -12.76
C ASP A 334 7.81 12.45 -12.18
N LEU A 335 7.92 11.31 -12.87
CA LEU A 335 8.75 10.18 -12.44
C LEU A 335 10.18 10.26 -12.99
N LYS A 336 10.51 11.30 -13.76
CA LYS A 336 11.85 11.51 -14.34
C LYS A 336 12.95 11.59 -13.29
N ASN A 337 12.67 12.11 -12.09
CA ASN A 337 13.63 12.17 -10.97
C ASN A 337 13.32 11.18 -9.84
N TRP A 338 12.28 10.36 -10.00
CA TRP A 338 11.86 9.36 -9.03
C TRP A 338 12.48 7.99 -9.35
N GLY A 339 12.71 7.16 -8.34
CA GLY A 339 13.14 5.77 -8.49
C GLY A 339 12.99 4.99 -7.18
N VAL A 340 13.13 3.68 -7.24
CA VAL A 340 13.17 2.83 -6.03
C VAL A 340 14.55 2.92 -5.38
N VAL A 341 14.63 2.73 -4.05
CA VAL A 341 15.89 2.74 -3.31
C VAL A 341 16.21 1.32 -2.86
N VAL A 342 17.47 0.90 -2.99
CA VAL A 342 17.93 -0.37 -2.40
C VAL A 342 18.06 -0.14 -0.89
N LEU A 343 17.27 -0.85 -0.10
CA LEU A 343 17.31 -0.78 1.36
C LEU A 343 18.28 -1.81 1.94
N ARG A 344 18.32 -3.00 1.36
CA ARG A 344 19.15 -4.12 1.80
C ARG A 344 19.50 -5.00 0.61
N GLY A 345 20.71 -5.54 0.59
CA GLY A 345 21.17 -6.42 -0.48
C GLY A 345 21.37 -5.69 -1.81
N GLU A 346 20.97 -6.32 -2.91
CA GLU A 346 21.19 -5.82 -4.27
C GLU A 346 19.95 -5.99 -5.17
N ASP A 347 19.77 -5.11 -6.16
CA ASP A 347 18.79 -5.34 -7.24
C ASP A 347 19.40 -6.25 -8.33
N GLN A 348 19.29 -7.57 -8.14
CA GLN A 348 19.81 -8.57 -9.09
C GLN A 348 19.04 -8.60 -10.43
N VAL A 349 17.83 -8.02 -10.49
CA VAL A 349 16.95 -8.14 -11.65
C VAL A 349 17.07 -6.92 -12.57
N GLY A 350 17.28 -5.72 -12.01
CA GLY A 350 17.54 -4.50 -12.78
C GLY A 350 16.34 -4.02 -13.60
N HIS A 351 15.11 -4.38 -13.19
CA HIS A 351 13.89 -3.95 -13.88
C HIS A 351 13.45 -2.54 -13.51
N ASN A 352 13.86 -2.07 -12.33
CA ASN A 352 13.41 -0.81 -11.76
C ASN A 352 14.48 0.27 -11.92
N LYS A 353 14.04 1.52 -12.06
CA LYS A 353 14.95 2.66 -11.98
C LYS A 353 15.38 2.84 -10.53
N ILE A 354 16.66 2.64 -10.24
CA ILE A 354 17.24 2.87 -8.91
C ILE A 354 17.49 4.36 -8.72
N PHE A 355 17.01 4.91 -7.61
CA PHE A 355 17.40 6.21 -7.10
C PHE A 355 18.51 6.02 -6.07
N ARG A 356 19.56 6.86 -6.17
CA ARG A 356 20.62 6.93 -5.17
C ARG A 356 20.59 8.31 -4.56
N LEU A 357 20.50 8.37 -3.24
CA LEU A 357 20.66 9.62 -2.51
C LEU A 357 22.04 10.22 -2.85
N PRO A 358 22.13 11.54 -3.03
CA PRO A 358 23.42 12.22 -3.13
C PRO A 358 24.24 11.90 -1.89
N GLN A 359 25.42 11.30 -2.07
CA GLN A 359 26.36 11.13 -0.97
C GLN A 359 26.74 12.53 -0.45
N PRO A 360 26.88 12.72 0.88
CA PRO A 360 27.42 13.97 1.40
C PRO A 360 28.78 14.22 0.74
N THR A 361 28.93 15.38 0.09
CA THR A 361 30.25 15.83 -0.35
C THR A 361 31.05 16.17 0.90
N HIS A 362 31.97 15.28 1.28
CA HIS A 362 32.92 15.49 2.38
C HIS A 362 33.83 16.70 2.13
#